data_AF-A0A832IHA9-F1
#
_entry.id   AF-A0A832IHA9-F1
#
_cell.length_a   1.000
_cell.length_b   1.000
_cell.length_c   1.000
_cell.angle_alpha   90.00
_cell.angle_beta   90.00
_cell.angle_gamma   90.00
#
_symmetry.space_group_name_H-M   'P 1'
#
loop_
_entity.id
_entity.type
_entity.pdbx_description
1 polymer ?
#
loop_
_entity_poly.entity_id
_entity_poly.type
_entity_poly.pdbx_seq_one_letter_code
_entity_poly.pdbx_strand_id
1 'polypeptide(L)' 'MHNYNGNYFGMHVAWWIFWIVIVIIIIYMAKKQEKTPPRETPLEILEKRFAKGEITKEEFEKSKDTLNK' A
#
# COMPACT_ATOMS: atom_id res chain seq x y z
N MET A 1 -46.96 24.60 -17.67
CA MET A 1 -46.73 24.59 -16.21
C MET A 1 -45.25 24.41 -16.00
N HIS A 2 -44.56 25.45 -15.52
CA HIS A 2 -43.11 25.43 -15.39
C HIS A 2 -42.70 24.73 -14.10
N ASN A 3 -41.93 23.64 -14.22
CA ASN A 3 -41.38 22.88 -13.11
C ASN A 3 -40.09 23.56 -12.60
N TYR A 4 -40.22 24.45 -11.62
CA TYR A 4 -39.09 25.17 -11.00
C TYR A 4 -38.74 24.69 -9.58
N ASN A 5 -38.81 23.39 -9.30
CA ASN A 5 -38.45 22.85 -7.97
C ASN A 5 -37.24 21.89 -7.93
N GLY A 6 -36.43 21.82 -8.99
CA GLY A 6 -35.30 20.86 -9.06
C GLY A 6 -33.90 21.37 -8.68
N ASN A 7 -33.72 22.67 -8.43
CA ASN A 7 -32.37 23.26 -8.45
C ASN A 7 -31.59 23.20 -7.14
N TYR A 8 -32.24 22.95 -6.00
CA TYR A 8 -31.54 22.82 -4.71
C TYR A 8 -30.99 21.42 -4.46
N PHE A 9 -31.66 20.38 -4.98
CA PHE A 9 -31.18 19.00 -4.90
C PHE A 9 -30.05 18.72 -5.89
N GLY A 10 -30.14 19.21 -7.13
CA GLY A 10 -29.13 18.95 -8.16
C GLY A 10 -27.76 19.54 -7.83
N MET A 11 -27.71 20.75 -7.27
CA MET A 11 -26.45 21.44 -6.98
C MET A 11 -25.75 20.89 -5.72
N HIS A 12 -26.50 20.45 -4.72
CA HIS A 12 -25.96 19.77 -3.54
C HIS A 12 -25.43 18.37 -3.87
N VAL A 13 -26.14 17.59 -4.68
CA VAL A 13 -25.72 16.23 -5.05
C VAL A 13 -24.42 16.28 -5.87
N ALA A 14 -24.28 17.24 -6.79
CA ALA A 14 -23.03 17.43 -7.53
C ALA A 14 -21.82 17.72 -6.60
N TRP A 15 -22.04 18.51 -5.54
CA TRP A 15 -21.00 18.81 -4.55
C TRP A 15 -20.59 17.57 -3.74
N TRP A 16 -21.55 16.73 -3.34
CA TRP A 16 -21.25 15.47 -2.64
C TRP A 16 -20.51 14.47 -3.52
N ILE A 17 -20.83 14.40 -4.81
CA ILE A 17 -20.12 13.54 -5.77
C ILE A 17 -18.63 13.94 -5.87
N PHE A 18 -18.33 15.24 -5.88
CA PHE A 18 -16.96 15.74 -5.89
C PHE A 18 -16.14 15.23 -4.69
N TRP A 19 -16.70 15.30 -3.47
CA TRP A 19 -16.05 14.78 -2.26
C TRP A 19 -15.87 13.26 -2.29
N ILE A 20 -16.86 12.52 -2.80
CA ILE A 20 -16.76 11.06 -2.95
C ILE A 20 -15.59 10.69 -3.87
N VAL A 21 -15.43 11.39 -5.00
CA VAL A 21 -14.32 11.14 -5.93
C VAL A 21 -12.97 11.40 -5.24
N ILE A 22 -12.84 12.48 -4.47
CA ILE A 22 -11.62 12.79 -3.71
C ILE A 22 -11.28 11.67 -2.72
N VAL A 23 -12.26 11.19 -1.96
CA VAL A 23 -12.05 10.10 -0.98
C VAL A 23 -11.59 8.82 -1.67
N ILE A 24 -12.18 8.47 -2.82
CA ILE A 24 -11.75 7.29 -3.60
C ILE A 24 -10.29 7.42 -4.05
N ILE A 25 -9.88 8.61 -4.53
CA ILE A 25 -8.50 8.88 -4.94
C ILE A 25 -7.55 8.74 -3.74
N ILE A 26 -7.90 9.30 -2.58
CA ILE A 26 -7.08 9.20 -1.36
C ILE A 26 -6.91 7.74 -0.94
N ILE A 27 -7.98 6.94 -0.92
CA ILE A 27 -7.92 5.52 -0.58
C ILE A 27 -7.07 4.75 -1.60
N TYR A 28 -7.21 5.06 -2.90
CA TYR A 28 -6.41 4.41 -3.95
C TYR A 28 -4.92 4.75 -3.83
N MET A 29 -4.58 6.00 -3.53
CA MET A 29 -3.20 6.43 -3.28
C MET A 29 -2.64 5.80 -2.01
N ALA A 30 -3.42 5.74 -0.92
CA ALA A 30 -3.03 5.09 0.32
C ALA A 30 -2.76 3.58 0.13
N LYS A 31 -3.63 2.89 -0.61
CA LYS A 31 -3.42 1.47 -0.98
C LYS A 31 -2.18 1.25 -1.85
N LYS A 32 -1.81 2.23 -2.69
CA LYS A 32 -0.58 2.16 -3.47
C LYS A 32 0.67 2.39 -2.60
N GLN A 33 0.52 3.09 -1.48
CA GLN A 33 1.57 3.37 -0.50
C GLN A 33 1.69 2.27 0.58
N GLU A 34 0.68 1.39 0.73
CA GLU A 34 0.80 0.10 1.42
C GLU A 34 1.69 -0.92 0.70
N LYS A 35 2.45 -0.48 -0.31
CA LYS A 35 3.77 -1.05 -0.55
C LYS A 35 4.74 -0.58 0.54
N THR A 36 4.39 -0.79 1.82
CA THR A 36 5.44 -1.23 2.73
C THR A 36 6.05 -2.44 2.02
N PRO A 37 7.35 -2.45 1.68
CA PRO A 37 7.97 -3.72 1.28
C PRO A 37 7.53 -4.70 2.36
N PRO A 38 6.97 -5.87 1.98
CA PRO A 38 6.52 -6.86 2.96
C PRO A 38 7.67 -6.95 3.94
N ARG A 39 7.45 -6.61 5.23
CA ARG A 39 8.51 -6.46 6.24
C ARG A 39 9.59 -7.46 5.91
N GLU A 40 10.69 -6.99 5.27
CA GLU A 40 11.57 -7.93 4.56
C GLU A 40 11.97 -8.92 5.63
N THR A 41 11.58 -10.17 5.43
CA THR A 41 11.77 -11.15 6.48
C THR A 41 13.28 -11.20 6.72
N PRO A 42 13.75 -11.42 7.95
CA PRO A 42 15.19 -11.51 8.21
C PRO A 42 15.90 -12.48 7.24
N LEU A 43 15.18 -13.49 6.74
CA LEU A 43 15.58 -14.40 5.67
C LEU A 43 15.80 -13.72 4.31
N GLU A 44 14.89 -12.86 3.84
CA GLU A 44 15.06 -12.12 2.58
C GLU A 44 16.25 -11.15 2.63
N ILE A 45 16.50 -10.54 3.78
CA ILE A 45 17.68 -9.68 4.00
C ILE A 45 18.96 -10.52 3.92
N LEU A 46 18.99 -11.69 4.57
CA LEU A 46 20.10 -12.65 4.50
C LEU A 46 20.35 -13.13 3.06
N GLU A 47 19.31 -13.49 2.33
CA GLU A 47 19.41 -13.97 0.95
C GLU A 47 19.97 -12.90 0.01
N LYS A 48 19.53 -11.63 0.15
CA LYS A 48 20.11 -10.50 -0.59
C LYS A 48 21.60 -10.32 -0.32
N ARG A 49 22.04 -10.46 0.93
CA ARG A 49 23.47 -10.29 1.30
C ARG A 49 24.31 -11.46 0.80
N PHE A 50 23.75 -12.67 0.81
CA PHE A 50 24.39 -13.84 0.21
C PHE A 50 24.53 -13.69 -1.31
N ALA A 51 23.46 -13.24 -2.00
CA ALA A 51 23.48 -12.99 -3.44
C ALA A 51 24.46 -11.87 -3.85
N LYS A 52 24.67 -10.88 -2.98
CA LYS A 52 25.71 -9.85 -3.15
C LYS A 52 27.13 -10.35 -2.87
N GLY A 53 27.29 -11.54 -2.30
CA GLY A 53 28.58 -12.08 -1.88
C GLY A 53 29.16 -11.40 -0.63
N GLU A 54 28.34 -10.67 0.13
CA GLU A 54 28.77 -10.02 1.38
C GLU A 54 28.92 -11.01 2.55
N ILE A 55 28.27 -12.18 2.46
CA ILE A 55 28.33 -13.24 3.46
C ILE A 55 28.66 -14.58 2.80
N THR A 56 29.35 -15.43 3.54
CA THR A 56 29.69 -16.78 3.09
C THR A 56 28.52 -17.74 3.28
N LYS A 57 28.54 -18.88 2.58
CA LYS A 57 27.52 -19.93 2.72
C LYS A 57 27.37 -20.43 4.16
N GLU A 58 28.47 -20.48 4.90
CA GLU A 58 28.49 -20.92 6.31
C GLU A 58 27.77 -19.93 7.23
N GLU A 59 27.97 -18.62 7.03
CA GLU A 59 27.30 -17.56 7.80
C GLU A 59 25.80 -17.49 7.47
N PHE A 60 25.44 -17.73 6.21
CA PHE A 60 24.04 -17.80 5.77
C PHE A 60 23.31 -18.96 6.46
N GLU A 61 23.87 -20.17 6.45
CA GLU A 61 23.27 -21.36 7.08
C GLU A 61 23.11 -21.20 8.60
N LYS A 62 24.14 -20.66 9.30
CA LYS A 62 24.04 -20.38 10.75
C LYS A 62 22.95 -19.38 11.09
N SER A 63 22.82 -18.34 10.28
CA SER A 63 21.81 -17.29 10.50
C SER A 63 20.40 -17.79 10.22
N LYS A 64 20.25 -18.66 9.20
CA LYS A 64 18.99 -19.34 8.88
C LYS A 64 18.54 -20.29 9.99
N ASP A 65 19.47 -21.06 10.57
CA ASP A 65 19.19 -21.95 11.71
C ASP A 65 18.74 -21.17 12.95
N THR A 66 19.41 -20.05 13.24
CA THR A 66 19.08 -19.17 14.37
C THR A 66 17.69 -18.53 14.24
N LEU A 67 17.27 -18.21 13.01
CA LEU A 67 15.96 -17.59 12.74
C LEU A 67 14.78 -18.59 12.73
N ASN A 68 15.06 -19.89 12.63
CA ASN A 68 14.05 -20.96 12.61
C ASN A 68 13.82 -21.61 13.98
N LYS A 69 14.39 -21.04 15.05
CA LYS A 69 14.30 -21.52 16.44
C LYS A 69 13.53 -20.52 17.30
#